data_AF-B7BER6-F1
#
_entry.id   AF-B7BER6-F1
#
_cell.length_a   1.000
_cell.length_b   1.000
_cell.length_c   1.000
_cell.angle_alpha   90.00
_cell.angle_beta   90.00
_cell.angle_gamma   90.00
#
_symmetry.space_group_name_H-M   'P 1'
#
loop_
_entity.id
_entity.type
_entity.pdbx_description
1 polymer ?
#
loop_
_entity_poly.entity_id
_entity_poly.type
_entity_poly.pdbx_seq_one_letter_code
_entity_poly.pdbx_strand_id
1 'polypeptide(L)'
;MGIEITCKLKETLANIFKREIEELGFDTSSLTTNDDVLQSYCSYTYRLIDKRPRTIYKATSFTCPVEVEIGLKWLEEKIRKGESVNPHLNNATKKDKLDGLLYDWGIHHLHLGETFSAPGYVKRTGPVLFAIFRNDNVYFIDIRDHVGWSDKGLLEIVNENWPELLSIYKMEGGKPETSFDEKNITLLRKSGVNTFHELSTGDSYLPMGGGITSAGTSMMAMRSYVEMVRRLNDIGKNIKANAKYFVSHVEPKGRPFRNRYKFVFVCRRYGDEIRFYDVVNNNFWTQTWRVKTLRELYGI
;
A
#
# COMPACT_ATOMS: atom_id res chain seq x y z
N MET A 1 44.06 6.19 13.99
CA MET A 1 42.70 6.42 14.53
C MET A 1 41.71 5.73 13.59
N GLY A 2 40.84 4.84 14.09
CA GLY A 2 39.88 4.12 13.25
C GLY A 2 38.75 5.04 12.77
N ILE A 3 38.17 4.77 11.59
CA ILE A 3 37.00 5.51 11.10
C ILE A 3 35.76 5.03 11.86
N GLU A 4 35.10 5.94 12.58
CA GLU A 4 33.84 5.70 13.29
C GLU A 4 32.65 5.97 12.35
N ILE A 5 31.84 4.95 12.09
CA ILE A 5 30.62 5.06 11.25
C ILE A 5 29.39 4.62 12.04
N THR A 6 28.45 5.55 12.19
CA THR A 6 27.12 5.27 12.74
C THR A 6 26.07 5.40 11.64
N CYS A 7 25.15 4.43 11.52
CA CYS A 7 24.03 4.48 10.59
C CYS A 7 22.71 4.50 11.37
N LYS A 8 21.96 5.61 11.30
CA LYS A 8 20.63 5.79 11.91
C LYS A 8 19.51 5.79 10.88
N LEU A 9 19.69 5.07 9.77
CA LEU A 9 18.80 5.15 8.60
C LEU A 9 17.37 4.72 8.91
N LYS A 10 17.20 3.60 9.63
CA LYS A 10 15.88 3.08 10.02
C LYS A 10 15.12 4.04 10.95
N GLU A 11 15.79 4.50 12.01
CA GLU A 11 15.24 5.44 12.99
C GLU A 11 14.80 6.75 12.32
N THR A 12 15.67 7.32 11.48
CA THR A 12 15.38 8.61 10.84
C THR A 12 14.34 8.50 9.73
N LEU A 13 14.26 7.35 9.03
CA LEU A 13 13.16 7.07 8.11
C LEU A 13 11.83 6.92 8.85
N ALA A 14 11.80 6.18 9.95
CA ALA A 14 10.60 6.05 10.78
C ALA A 14 10.13 7.43 11.28
N ASN A 15 11.03 8.31 11.71
CA ASN A 15 10.65 9.67 12.12
C ASN A 15 10.10 10.52 10.96
N ILE A 16 10.53 10.29 9.71
CA ILE A 16 9.95 10.94 8.52
C ILE A 16 8.53 10.43 8.31
N PHE A 17 8.34 9.11 8.25
CA PHE A 17 7.04 8.50 7.99
C PHE A 17 6.02 8.72 9.12
N LYS A 18 6.47 8.76 10.38
CA LYS A 18 5.60 9.08 11.52
C LYS A 18 4.98 10.47 11.36
N ARG A 19 5.79 11.47 10.99
CA ARG A 19 5.31 12.84 10.72
C ARG A 19 4.32 12.87 9.56
N GLU A 20 4.59 12.16 8.47
CA GLU A 20 3.66 12.08 7.33
C GLU A 20 2.32 11.43 7.71
N ILE A 21 2.33 10.44 8.61
CA ILE A 21 1.10 9.82 9.14
C ILE A 21 0.34 10.84 10.03
N GLU A 22 1.04 11.58 10.89
CA GLU A 22 0.46 12.62 11.77
C GLU A 22 -0.11 13.80 10.97
N GLU A 23 0.56 14.20 9.88
CA GLU A 23 0.10 15.26 8.97
C GLU A 23 -1.24 14.93 8.29
N LEU A 24 -1.53 13.64 8.10
CA LEU A 24 -2.84 13.16 7.64
C LEU A 24 -3.89 13.10 8.76
N GLY A 25 -3.55 13.48 9.98
CA GLY A 25 -4.44 13.48 11.13
C GLY A 25 -4.65 12.10 11.76
N PHE A 26 -3.79 11.12 11.45
CA PHE A 26 -3.87 9.78 12.05
C PHE A 26 -3.19 9.73 13.41
N ASP A 27 -3.81 9.01 14.34
CA ASP A 27 -3.27 8.76 15.67
C ASP A 27 -2.07 7.81 15.61
N THR A 28 -0.90 8.29 16.06
CA THR A 28 0.35 7.53 16.11
C THR A 28 0.72 7.09 17.52
N SER A 29 -0.15 7.28 18.51
CA SER A 29 0.10 6.92 19.93
C SER A 29 0.44 5.44 20.12
N SER A 30 -0.17 4.57 19.31
CA SER A 30 0.10 3.12 19.30
C SER A 30 1.38 2.72 18.57
N LEU A 31 2.01 3.64 17.82
CA LEU A 31 3.24 3.38 17.05
C LEU A 31 4.46 3.68 17.94
N THR A 32 4.79 2.71 18.79
CA THR A 32 5.80 2.86 19.84
C THR A 32 7.21 2.50 19.37
N THR A 33 7.34 1.70 18.32
CA THR A 33 8.64 1.32 17.74
C THR A 33 8.83 1.85 16.32
N ASN A 34 10.08 1.89 15.86
CA ASN A 34 10.39 2.17 14.46
C ASN A 34 9.68 1.19 13.51
N ASP A 35 9.55 -0.07 13.92
CA ASP A 35 8.90 -1.10 13.10
C ASP A 35 7.39 -0.92 13.02
N ASP A 36 6.74 -0.45 14.09
CA ASP A 36 5.32 -0.10 14.05
C ASP A 36 5.04 1.00 13.02
N VAL A 37 5.88 2.03 12.99
CA VAL A 37 5.74 3.13 12.04
C VAL A 37 5.97 2.66 10.61
N LEU A 38 7.07 1.95 10.35
CA LEU A 38 7.42 1.50 9.01
C LEU A 38 6.39 0.51 8.45
N GLN A 39 5.89 -0.42 9.27
CA GLN A 39 4.83 -1.34 8.86
C GLN A 39 3.51 -0.61 8.61
N SER A 40 3.15 0.35 9.45
CA SER A 40 1.95 1.17 9.26
C SER A 40 2.03 1.97 7.97
N TYR A 41 3.17 2.60 7.70
CA TYR A 41 3.41 3.31 6.45
C TYR A 41 3.19 2.40 5.24
N CYS A 42 3.79 1.21 5.22
CA CYS A 42 3.58 0.24 4.14
C CYS A 42 2.11 -0.17 4.02
N SER A 43 1.40 -0.39 5.13
CA SER A 43 -0.03 -0.71 5.13
C SER A 43 -0.88 0.41 4.54
N TYR A 44 -0.59 1.67 4.89
CA TYR A 44 -1.26 2.84 4.29
C TYR A 44 -1.00 2.91 2.79
N THR A 45 0.26 2.87 2.38
CA THR A 45 0.61 2.97 0.95
C THR A 45 0.00 1.85 0.10
N TYR A 46 -0.18 0.64 0.65
CA TYR A 46 -0.81 -0.47 -0.05
C TYR A 46 -2.32 -0.28 -0.27
N ARG A 47 -2.98 0.46 0.64
CA ARG A 47 -4.43 0.75 0.56
C ARG A 47 -4.76 1.92 -0.34
N LEU A 48 -3.83 2.87 -0.47
CA LEU A 48 -4.06 4.08 -1.24
C LEU A 48 -3.97 3.81 -2.74
N ILE A 49 -4.87 4.45 -3.47
CA ILE A 49 -4.89 4.43 -4.92
C ILE A 49 -4.15 5.67 -5.42
N ASP A 50 -3.12 5.42 -6.23
CA ASP A 50 -2.33 6.46 -6.88
C ASP A 50 -3.21 7.40 -7.73
N LYS A 51 -2.98 8.72 -7.62
CA LYS A 51 -3.58 9.74 -8.50
C LYS A 51 -3.05 9.60 -9.91
N ARG A 52 -3.91 9.19 -10.84
CA ARG A 52 -3.63 9.11 -12.27
C ARG A 52 -4.93 8.84 -13.03
N PRO A 53 -5.05 9.36 -14.27
CA PRO A 53 -6.16 9.02 -15.15
C PRO A 53 -6.22 7.50 -15.37
N ARG A 54 -7.43 6.94 -15.37
CA ARG A 54 -7.64 5.52 -15.71
C ARG A 54 -8.83 5.35 -16.65
N THR A 55 -8.74 4.35 -17.51
CA THR A 55 -9.86 3.87 -18.31
C THR A 55 -10.77 3.02 -17.44
N ILE A 56 -12.07 3.31 -17.47
CA ILE A 56 -13.08 2.57 -16.70
C ILE A 56 -13.68 1.47 -17.57
N TYR A 57 -13.59 0.23 -17.10
CA TYR A 57 -14.31 -0.92 -17.62
C TYR A 57 -15.38 -1.32 -16.60
N LYS A 58 -16.55 -1.70 -17.07
CA LYS A 58 -17.66 -2.18 -16.25
C LYS A 58 -17.98 -3.61 -16.65
N ALA A 59 -18.30 -4.45 -15.68
CA ALA A 59 -18.76 -5.80 -15.96
C ALA A 59 -20.02 -5.73 -16.84
N THR A 60 -20.24 -6.74 -17.67
CA THR A 60 -21.45 -6.86 -18.50
C THR A 60 -22.73 -6.90 -17.66
N SER A 61 -22.67 -7.46 -16.46
CA SER A 61 -23.75 -7.48 -15.47
C SER A 61 -23.87 -6.21 -14.61
N PHE A 62 -23.01 -5.21 -14.81
CA PHE A 62 -22.92 -4.06 -13.91
C PHE A 62 -24.18 -3.18 -13.97
N THR A 63 -24.88 -3.07 -12.85
CA THR A 63 -26.04 -2.21 -12.67
C THR A 63 -25.80 -1.18 -11.58
N CYS A 64 -26.25 0.06 -11.79
CA CYS A 64 -26.16 1.12 -10.79
C CYS A 64 -27.54 1.38 -10.14
N PRO A 65 -27.68 1.20 -8.83
CA PRO A 65 -28.87 1.65 -8.11
C PRO A 65 -29.05 3.16 -8.20
N VAL A 66 -30.30 3.63 -8.25
CA VAL A 66 -30.65 5.05 -8.45
C VAL A 66 -30.11 5.91 -7.30
N GLU A 67 -30.12 5.39 -6.08
CA GLU A 67 -29.70 6.07 -4.86
C GLU A 67 -28.20 6.41 -4.81
N VAL A 68 -27.36 5.81 -5.66
CA VAL A 68 -25.91 6.08 -5.72
C VAL A 68 -25.44 6.54 -7.11
N GLU A 69 -26.37 6.79 -8.04
CA GLU A 69 -26.05 7.14 -9.43
C GLU A 69 -25.24 8.44 -9.53
N ILE A 70 -25.59 9.45 -8.74
CA ILE A 70 -24.87 10.74 -8.70
C ILE A 70 -23.45 10.53 -8.18
N GLY A 71 -23.30 9.83 -7.06
CA GLY A 71 -22.00 9.53 -6.46
C GLY A 71 -21.11 8.69 -7.37
N LEU A 72 -21.67 7.74 -8.12
CA LEU A 72 -20.96 6.98 -9.14
C LEU A 72 -20.46 7.90 -10.26
N LYS A 73 -21.32 8.76 -10.82
CA LYS A 73 -20.93 9.71 -11.89
C LYS A 73 -19.76 10.60 -11.46
N TRP A 74 -19.79 11.11 -10.22
CA TRP A 74 -18.70 11.92 -9.68
C TRP A 74 -17.40 11.12 -9.53
N LEU A 75 -17.48 9.88 -9.02
CA LEU A 75 -16.31 9.02 -8.91
C LEU A 75 -15.71 8.71 -10.29
N GLU A 76 -16.54 8.41 -11.29
CA GLU A 76 -16.09 8.17 -12.66
C GLU A 76 -15.37 9.39 -13.27
N GLU A 77 -15.90 10.59 -13.03
CA GLU A 77 -15.27 11.83 -13.49
C GLU A 77 -13.90 12.04 -12.83
N LYS A 78 -13.79 11.83 -11.52
CA LYS A 78 -12.50 11.90 -10.79
C LYS A 78 -11.48 10.91 -11.37
N ILE A 79 -11.90 9.68 -11.61
CA ILE A 79 -11.05 8.63 -12.18
C ILE A 79 -10.53 9.03 -13.56
N ARG A 80 -11.41 9.54 -14.44
CA ARG A 80 -11.02 9.96 -15.80
C ARG A 80 -10.06 11.14 -15.79
N LYS A 81 -10.24 12.09 -14.86
CA LYS A 81 -9.34 13.25 -14.68
C LYS A 81 -8.04 12.90 -13.97
N GLY A 82 -7.97 11.75 -13.30
CA GLY A 82 -6.84 11.37 -12.46
C GLY A 82 -6.76 12.07 -11.12
N GLU A 83 -7.90 12.55 -10.63
CA GLU A 83 -8.04 13.13 -9.30
C GLU A 83 -7.94 12.04 -8.20
N SER A 84 -7.84 12.47 -6.94
CA SER A 84 -7.79 11.50 -5.84
C SER A 84 -9.13 10.83 -5.64
N VAL A 85 -9.12 9.49 -5.63
CA VAL A 85 -10.26 8.66 -5.26
C VAL A 85 -10.18 8.16 -3.82
N ASN A 86 -9.07 8.40 -3.12
CA ASN A 86 -8.86 7.95 -1.74
C ASN A 86 -9.93 8.46 -0.74
N PRO A 87 -10.54 9.65 -0.92
CA PRO A 87 -11.70 10.04 -0.11
C PRO A 87 -12.90 9.09 -0.18
N HIS A 88 -13.01 8.27 -1.24
CA HIS A 88 -14.05 7.26 -1.39
C HIS A 88 -13.69 5.93 -0.70
N LEU A 89 -12.44 5.74 -0.28
CA LEU A 89 -12.05 4.55 0.49
C LEU A 89 -12.52 4.66 1.93
N ASN A 90 -12.59 3.51 2.62
CA ASN A 90 -12.91 3.50 4.04
C ASN A 90 -11.71 4.00 4.88
N ASN A 91 -12.00 4.71 5.96
CA ASN A 91 -11.03 5.17 6.93
C ASN A 91 -10.51 3.99 7.77
N ALA A 92 -9.55 3.24 7.24
CA ALA A 92 -8.85 2.17 7.95
C ALA A 92 -7.53 2.71 8.51
N THR A 93 -7.63 3.60 9.49
CA THR A 93 -6.51 4.25 10.21
C THR A 93 -5.66 3.30 11.07
N LYS A 94 -5.88 1.99 11.00
CA LYS A 94 -5.18 1.01 11.84
C LYS A 94 -4.53 -0.03 10.95
N LYS A 95 -3.21 -0.20 11.13
CA LYS A 95 -2.40 -1.23 10.44
C LYS A 95 -3.00 -2.65 10.58
N ASP A 96 -3.69 -2.91 11.71
CA ASP A 96 -4.26 -4.21 12.08
C ASP A 96 -5.73 -4.38 11.66
N LYS A 97 -6.35 -3.39 11.00
CA LYS A 97 -7.74 -3.53 10.53
C LYS A 97 -7.77 -4.40 9.28
N LEU A 98 -8.12 -5.67 9.41
CA LEU A 98 -8.24 -6.58 8.28
C LEU A 98 -9.15 -6.01 7.17
N ASP A 99 -8.63 -5.97 5.94
CA ASP A 99 -9.39 -5.69 4.72
C ASP A 99 -9.34 -6.92 3.81
N GLY A 100 -10.21 -7.87 4.08
CA GLY A 100 -10.18 -9.18 3.43
C GLY A 100 -10.28 -9.10 1.91
N LEU A 101 -11.11 -8.20 1.37
CA LEU A 101 -11.24 -8.02 -0.07
C LEU A 101 -9.96 -7.50 -0.71
N LEU A 102 -9.35 -6.47 -0.13
CA LEU A 102 -8.13 -5.91 -0.69
C LEU A 102 -6.95 -6.88 -0.52
N TYR A 103 -6.83 -7.51 0.64
CA TYR A 103 -5.66 -8.31 1.00
C TYR A 103 -5.69 -9.68 0.37
N ASP A 104 -6.87 -10.31 0.29
CA ASP A 104 -7.03 -11.62 -0.32
C ASP A 104 -7.26 -11.47 -1.83
N TRP A 105 -8.17 -10.58 -2.26
CA TRP A 105 -8.64 -10.53 -3.64
C TRP A 105 -8.15 -9.34 -4.46
N GLY A 106 -7.49 -8.36 -3.84
CA GLY A 106 -7.09 -7.14 -4.53
C GLY A 106 -8.27 -6.23 -4.93
N ILE A 107 -9.45 -6.47 -4.35
CA ILE A 107 -10.67 -5.71 -4.64
C ILE A 107 -10.80 -4.57 -3.63
N HIS A 108 -10.97 -3.35 -4.14
CA HIS A 108 -11.28 -2.17 -3.34
C HIS A 108 -12.80 -2.02 -3.23
N HIS A 109 -13.26 -1.47 -2.11
CA HIS A 109 -14.64 -1.02 -1.95
C HIS A 109 -14.66 0.50 -1.79
N LEU A 110 -15.51 1.18 -2.57
CA LEU A 110 -15.59 2.65 -2.61
C LEU A 110 -17.00 3.12 -2.24
N HIS A 111 -17.06 4.08 -1.32
CA HIS A 111 -18.29 4.76 -0.95
C HIS A 111 -18.71 5.75 -2.04
N LEU A 112 -20.02 5.80 -2.29
CA LEU A 112 -20.63 6.59 -3.37
C LEU A 112 -21.52 7.72 -2.82
N GLY A 113 -21.20 8.24 -1.64
CA GLY A 113 -21.94 9.35 -1.04
C GLY A 113 -21.71 10.68 -1.77
N GLU A 114 -22.68 11.58 -1.64
CA GLU A 114 -22.65 12.91 -2.27
C GLU A 114 -22.05 14.00 -1.37
N THR A 115 -21.72 13.68 -0.12
CA THR A 115 -21.22 14.65 0.86
C THR A 115 -19.98 14.12 1.55
N PHE A 116 -19.19 15.02 2.13
CA PHE A 116 -18.00 14.68 2.89
C PHE A 116 -18.29 14.70 4.40
N SER A 117 -17.74 13.74 5.11
CA SER A 117 -17.61 13.69 6.56
C SER A 117 -16.20 14.11 6.95
N ALA A 118 -16.02 14.73 8.12
CA ALA A 118 -14.68 15.02 8.63
C ALA A 118 -13.91 13.70 8.88
N PRO A 119 -12.63 13.58 8.52
CA PRO A 119 -11.72 14.59 7.97
C PRO A 119 -11.59 14.61 6.42
N GLY A 120 -12.70 14.61 5.68
CA GLY A 120 -12.72 14.71 4.21
C GLY A 120 -13.02 13.40 3.47
N TYR A 121 -13.67 12.44 4.12
CA TYR A 121 -14.11 11.18 3.50
C TYR A 121 -15.53 11.31 2.98
N VAL A 122 -15.80 10.68 1.84
CA VAL A 122 -17.17 10.55 1.33
C VAL A 122 -18.04 9.82 2.36
N LYS A 123 -19.21 10.40 2.66
CA LYS A 123 -20.16 9.84 3.61
C LYS A 123 -20.56 8.44 3.17
N ARG A 124 -20.61 7.52 4.12
CA ARG A 124 -21.02 6.13 3.86
C ARG A 124 -22.43 6.09 3.30
N THR A 125 -22.58 5.36 2.20
CA THR A 125 -23.84 4.96 1.57
C THR A 125 -24.19 3.53 1.99
N GLY A 126 -25.41 3.09 1.69
CA GLY A 126 -25.77 1.67 1.81
C GLY A 126 -24.98 0.84 0.80
N PRO A 127 -25.21 1.05 -0.51
CA PRO A 127 -24.42 0.42 -1.55
C PRO A 127 -23.01 1.02 -1.71
N VAL A 128 -22.04 0.17 -2.02
CA VAL A 128 -20.64 0.53 -2.32
C VAL A 128 -20.20 -0.11 -3.62
N LEU A 129 -19.27 0.54 -4.32
CA LEU A 129 -18.66 0.00 -5.53
C LEU A 129 -17.54 -0.97 -5.17
N PHE A 130 -17.56 -2.17 -5.74
CA PHE A 130 -16.44 -3.10 -5.75
C PHE A 130 -15.64 -2.94 -7.04
N ALA A 131 -14.35 -2.66 -6.94
CA ALA A 131 -13.51 -2.41 -8.11
C ALA A 131 -12.06 -2.88 -7.95
N ILE A 132 -11.45 -3.25 -9.07
CA ILE A 132 -10.02 -3.55 -9.15
C ILE A 132 -9.30 -2.40 -9.85
N PHE A 133 -8.30 -1.83 -9.17
CA PHE A 133 -7.45 -0.78 -9.73
C PHE A 133 -6.17 -1.39 -10.31
N ARG A 134 -5.80 -0.93 -11.51
CA ARG A 134 -4.49 -1.13 -12.15
C ARG A 134 -3.88 0.24 -12.46
N ASN A 135 -2.70 0.24 -13.08
CA ASN A 135 -2.02 1.49 -13.42
C ASN A 135 -2.88 2.36 -14.34
N ASP A 136 -3.37 1.82 -15.44
CA ASP A 136 -4.05 2.63 -16.47
C ASP A 136 -5.54 2.31 -16.58
N ASN A 137 -6.01 1.29 -15.85
CA ASN A 137 -7.36 0.76 -15.92
C ASN A 137 -7.97 0.64 -14.53
N VAL A 138 -9.30 0.76 -14.47
CA VAL A 138 -10.11 0.34 -13.32
C VAL A 138 -11.27 -0.51 -13.82
N TYR A 139 -11.56 -1.58 -13.09
CA TYR A 139 -12.55 -2.58 -13.44
C TYR A 139 -13.65 -2.57 -12.38
N PHE A 140 -14.82 -2.05 -12.74
CA PHE A 140 -16.00 -1.96 -11.87
C PHE A 140 -16.73 -3.29 -11.91
N ILE A 141 -16.66 -4.03 -10.81
CA ILE A 141 -17.20 -5.38 -10.70
C ILE A 141 -18.70 -5.30 -10.46
N ASP A 142 -19.09 -4.64 -9.37
CA ASP A 142 -20.48 -4.60 -8.94
C ASP A 142 -20.73 -3.44 -7.94
N ILE A 143 -21.99 -3.07 -7.75
CA ILE A 143 -22.45 -2.20 -6.66
C ILE A 143 -23.39 -3.01 -5.79
N ARG A 144 -23.00 -3.24 -4.53
CA ARG A 144 -23.80 -4.00 -3.56
C ARG A 144 -23.87 -3.29 -2.24
N ASP A 145 -24.87 -3.64 -1.44
CA ASP A 145 -24.91 -3.27 -0.02
C ASP A 145 -23.61 -3.67 0.70
N HIS A 146 -23.34 -3.03 1.83
CA HIS A 146 -22.14 -3.22 2.66
C HIS A 146 -22.08 -4.60 3.38
N VAL A 147 -22.34 -5.69 2.64
CA VAL A 147 -22.39 -7.10 3.02
C VAL A 147 -21.64 -7.94 1.97
N GLY A 148 -21.51 -9.26 2.18
CA GLY A 148 -20.92 -10.12 1.13
C GLY A 148 -19.40 -10.02 1.00
N TRP A 149 -18.67 -9.65 2.06
CA TRP A 149 -17.23 -9.35 2.03
C TRP A 149 -16.33 -10.55 1.64
N SER A 150 -16.89 -11.76 1.63
CA SER A 150 -16.21 -12.96 1.14
C SER A 150 -17.07 -13.73 0.14
N ASP A 151 -17.99 -13.06 -0.56
CA ASP A 151 -18.78 -13.65 -1.63
C ASP A 151 -17.95 -13.82 -2.92
N LYS A 152 -17.70 -15.08 -3.29
CA LYS A 152 -16.95 -15.44 -4.50
C LYS A 152 -17.65 -15.00 -5.79
N GLY A 153 -18.92 -14.63 -5.75
CA GLY A 153 -19.61 -14.03 -6.89
C GLY A 153 -18.88 -12.81 -7.46
N LEU A 154 -18.13 -12.05 -6.65
CA LEU A 154 -17.27 -10.98 -7.16
C LEU A 154 -16.13 -11.52 -8.05
N LEU A 155 -15.52 -12.65 -7.68
CA LEU A 155 -14.47 -13.29 -8.47
C LEU A 155 -15.03 -13.97 -9.73
N GLU A 156 -16.24 -14.55 -9.65
CA GLU A 156 -16.94 -15.08 -10.82
C GLU A 156 -17.15 -13.98 -11.87
N ILE A 157 -17.68 -12.82 -11.46
CA ILE A 157 -17.86 -11.68 -12.36
C ILE A 157 -16.52 -11.25 -12.99
N VAL A 158 -15.44 -11.20 -12.21
CA VAL A 158 -14.11 -10.87 -12.73
C VAL A 158 -13.63 -11.91 -13.74
N ASN A 159 -13.81 -13.21 -13.46
CA ASN A 159 -13.40 -14.29 -14.34
C ASN A 159 -14.18 -14.31 -15.66
N GLU A 160 -15.49 -14.02 -15.61
CA GLU A 160 -16.35 -13.95 -16.80
C GLU A 160 -16.01 -12.76 -17.70
N ASN A 161 -15.65 -11.62 -17.13
CA ASN A 161 -15.46 -10.38 -17.88
C ASN A 161 -14.00 -10.10 -18.24
N TRP A 162 -13.06 -10.45 -17.36
CA TRP A 162 -11.64 -10.13 -17.44
C TRP A 162 -10.77 -11.28 -16.89
N PRO A 163 -10.85 -12.50 -17.46
CA PRO A 163 -10.10 -13.66 -16.97
C PRO A 163 -8.58 -13.43 -16.93
N GLU A 164 -8.06 -12.53 -17.78
CA GLU A 164 -6.66 -12.13 -17.78
C GLU A 164 -6.20 -11.54 -16.44
N LEU A 165 -7.10 -10.91 -15.68
CA LEU A 165 -6.78 -10.35 -14.35
C LEU A 165 -6.51 -11.44 -13.30
N LEU A 166 -7.05 -12.65 -13.52
CA LEU A 166 -6.89 -13.79 -12.62
C LEU A 166 -5.85 -14.79 -13.10
N SER A 167 -5.53 -14.79 -14.41
CA SER A 167 -4.68 -15.78 -15.07
C SER A 167 -3.36 -16.08 -14.35
N ILE A 168 -2.64 -15.06 -13.88
CA ILE A 168 -1.34 -15.23 -13.21
C ILE A 168 -1.44 -15.86 -11.81
N TYR A 169 -2.65 -15.92 -11.25
CA TYR A 169 -2.93 -16.51 -9.94
C TYR A 169 -3.54 -17.91 -10.07
N LYS A 170 -3.85 -18.36 -11.29
CA LYS A 170 -4.41 -19.67 -11.55
C LYS A 170 -3.43 -20.76 -11.11
N MET A 171 -3.93 -21.72 -10.36
CA MET A 171 -3.14 -22.88 -9.96
C MET A 171 -3.01 -23.83 -11.16
N GLU A 172 -1.76 -24.10 -11.56
CA GLU A 172 -1.44 -25.11 -12.56
C GLU A 172 -1.06 -26.44 -11.89
N GLY A 173 -1.47 -27.56 -12.49
CA GLY A 173 -0.99 -28.89 -12.11
C GLY A 173 -1.63 -29.52 -10.86
N GLY A 174 -2.70 -28.95 -10.31
CA GLY A 174 -3.47 -29.56 -9.22
C GLY A 174 -4.68 -28.73 -8.81
N LYS A 175 -5.64 -29.38 -8.15
CA LYS A 175 -6.82 -28.75 -7.57
C LYS A 175 -6.80 -28.95 -6.06
N PRO A 176 -7.14 -27.94 -5.25
CA PRO A 176 -7.35 -28.13 -3.82
C PRO A 176 -8.38 -29.23 -3.57
N GLU A 177 -8.14 -30.10 -2.60
CA GLU A 177 -9.09 -31.14 -2.19
C GLU A 177 -10.36 -30.55 -1.58
N THR A 178 -10.22 -29.37 -0.96
CA THR A 178 -11.30 -28.66 -0.26
C THR A 178 -11.54 -27.29 -0.89
N SER A 179 -12.81 -26.98 -1.13
CA SER A 179 -13.27 -25.63 -1.45
C SER A 179 -14.02 -25.03 -0.25
N PHE A 180 -13.96 -23.71 -0.13
CA PHE A 180 -14.57 -22.99 0.99
C PHE A 180 -15.72 -22.10 0.49
N ASP A 181 -16.79 -22.04 1.28
CA ASP A 181 -17.89 -21.09 1.12
C ASP A 181 -17.56 -19.74 1.77
N GLU A 182 -18.43 -18.74 1.57
CA GLU A 182 -18.24 -17.38 2.09
C GLU A 182 -18.01 -17.37 3.63
N LYS A 183 -18.75 -18.19 4.37
CA LYS A 183 -18.66 -18.25 5.82
C LYS A 183 -17.29 -18.76 6.27
N ASN A 184 -16.80 -19.83 5.65
CA ASN A 184 -15.50 -20.40 5.95
C ASN A 184 -14.37 -19.45 5.52
N ILE A 185 -14.46 -18.83 4.34
CA ILE A 185 -13.47 -17.83 3.90
C ILE A 185 -13.41 -16.68 4.91
N THR A 186 -14.55 -16.18 5.39
CA THR A 186 -14.59 -15.12 6.39
C THR A 186 -13.91 -15.52 7.70
N LEU A 187 -14.13 -16.76 8.17
CA LEU A 187 -13.50 -17.27 9.38
C LEU A 187 -11.99 -17.43 9.20
N LEU A 188 -11.56 -18.04 8.08
CA LEU A 188 -10.15 -18.30 7.78
C LEU A 188 -9.36 -16.99 7.63
N ARG A 189 -9.92 -15.99 6.96
CA ARG A 189 -9.34 -14.64 6.88
C ARG A 189 -9.14 -14.01 8.26
N LYS A 190 -10.12 -14.13 9.16
CA LYS A 190 -10.02 -13.63 10.55
C LYS A 190 -8.93 -14.33 11.36
N SER A 191 -8.62 -15.58 11.02
CA SER A 191 -7.52 -16.35 11.60
C SER A 191 -6.19 -16.16 10.87
N GLY A 192 -6.11 -15.29 9.86
CA GLY A 192 -4.90 -15.06 9.08
C GLY A 192 -4.49 -16.25 8.19
N VAL A 193 -5.45 -17.09 7.81
CA VAL A 193 -5.25 -18.26 6.95
C VAL A 193 -5.65 -17.91 5.53
N ASN A 194 -4.73 -18.12 4.59
CA ASN A 194 -4.98 -17.94 3.16
C ASN A 194 -5.60 -19.21 2.57
N THR A 195 -6.50 -19.03 1.60
CA THR A 195 -7.19 -20.12 0.93
C THR A 195 -7.05 -19.97 -0.59
N PHE A 196 -7.20 -21.09 -1.30
CA PHE A 196 -7.42 -21.07 -2.73
C PHE A 196 -8.90 -20.79 -3.00
N HIS A 197 -9.17 -20.03 -4.05
CA HIS A 197 -10.53 -19.67 -4.45
C HIS A 197 -10.91 -20.46 -5.69
N GLU A 198 -11.61 -21.57 -5.49
CA GLU A 198 -12.22 -22.32 -6.57
C GLU A 198 -13.46 -21.58 -7.09
N LEU A 199 -13.51 -21.38 -8.40
CA LEU A 199 -14.62 -20.77 -9.14
C LEU A 199 -15.46 -21.82 -9.88
N SER A 200 -16.60 -21.40 -10.40
CA SER A 200 -17.60 -22.24 -11.09
C SER A 200 -17.06 -23.00 -12.29
N THR A 201 -16.01 -22.50 -12.96
CA THR A 201 -15.31 -23.18 -14.05
C THR A 201 -14.50 -24.40 -13.60
N GLY A 202 -14.34 -24.60 -12.29
CA GLY A 202 -13.48 -25.61 -11.68
C GLY A 202 -12.03 -25.16 -11.49
N ASP A 203 -11.67 -23.98 -11.99
CA ASP A 203 -10.36 -23.38 -11.80
C ASP A 203 -10.20 -22.85 -10.38
N SER A 204 -8.99 -22.96 -9.83
CA SER A 204 -8.64 -22.47 -8.49
C SER A 204 -7.55 -21.42 -8.57
N TYR A 205 -7.71 -20.35 -7.78
CA TYR A 205 -6.83 -19.19 -7.80
C TYR A 205 -6.18 -18.95 -6.43
N LEU A 206 -4.91 -18.58 -6.45
CA LEU A 206 -4.20 -18.03 -5.29
C LEU A 206 -4.79 -16.66 -4.90
N PRO A 207 -4.60 -16.18 -3.64
CA PRO A 207 -4.97 -14.83 -3.25
C PRO A 207 -4.41 -13.75 -4.19
N MET A 208 -5.27 -13.16 -5.03
CA MET A 208 -4.92 -12.12 -6.00
C MET A 208 -4.38 -10.84 -5.33
N GLY A 209 -4.79 -10.55 -4.09
CA GLY A 209 -4.27 -9.46 -3.26
C GLY A 209 -2.95 -9.80 -2.55
N GLY A 210 -2.40 -11.00 -2.78
CA GLY A 210 -1.17 -11.51 -2.17
C GLY A 210 -1.36 -12.17 -0.80
N GLY A 211 -2.54 -12.04 -0.19
CA GLY A 211 -2.92 -12.74 1.01
C GLY A 211 -2.73 -11.96 2.31
N ILE A 212 -3.05 -12.63 3.41
CA ILE A 212 -3.13 -12.10 4.76
C ILE A 212 -2.07 -12.80 5.64
N THR A 213 -1.44 -12.07 6.55
CA THR A 213 -0.51 -12.63 7.54
C THR A 213 -1.27 -13.19 8.75
N SER A 214 -0.61 -13.99 9.58
CA SER A 214 -1.20 -14.45 10.86
C SER A 214 -1.52 -13.31 11.85
N ALA A 215 -0.97 -12.11 11.63
CA ALA A 215 -1.30 -10.90 12.38
C ALA A 215 -2.51 -10.14 11.80
N GLY A 216 -3.17 -10.66 10.75
CA GLY A 216 -4.32 -10.02 10.10
C GLY A 216 -3.96 -8.83 9.20
N THR A 217 -2.67 -8.68 8.84
CA THR A 217 -2.18 -7.59 7.98
C THR A 217 -1.97 -8.06 6.54
N SER A 218 -1.84 -7.13 5.59
CA SER A 218 -1.53 -7.46 4.19
C SER A 218 -0.14 -8.10 4.05
N MET A 219 -0.07 -9.25 3.39
CA MET A 219 1.20 -9.90 3.06
C MET A 219 2.03 -9.02 2.10
N MET A 220 1.38 -8.30 1.18
CA MET A 220 2.03 -7.38 0.26
C MET A 220 2.62 -6.17 0.98
N ALA A 221 1.91 -5.59 1.95
CA ALA A 221 2.44 -4.51 2.77
C ALA A 221 3.64 -4.98 3.63
N MET A 222 3.55 -6.19 4.20
CA MET A 222 4.63 -6.77 4.98
C MET A 222 5.87 -7.06 4.12
N ARG A 223 5.67 -7.55 2.88
CA ARG A 223 6.74 -7.73 1.91
C ARG A 223 7.47 -6.41 1.61
N SER A 224 6.73 -5.34 1.33
CA SER A 224 7.28 -4.00 1.11
C SER A 224 8.09 -3.51 2.31
N TYR A 225 7.61 -3.75 3.53
CA TYR A 225 8.34 -3.43 4.76
C TYR A 225 9.66 -4.21 4.88
N VAL A 226 9.63 -5.53 4.62
CA VAL A 226 10.84 -6.37 4.68
C VAL A 226 11.86 -5.94 3.63
N GLU A 227 11.43 -5.66 2.40
CA GLU A 227 12.28 -5.15 1.31
C GLU A 227 12.91 -3.80 1.67
N MET A 228 12.13 -2.89 2.25
CA MET A 228 12.61 -1.60 2.75
C MET A 228 13.69 -1.77 3.83
N VAL A 229 13.44 -2.59 4.86
CA VAL A 229 14.41 -2.80 5.95
C VAL A 229 15.68 -3.47 5.44
N ARG A 230 15.57 -4.45 4.54
CA ARG A 230 16.74 -5.09 3.89
C ARG A 230 17.56 -4.05 3.14
N ARG A 231 16.92 -3.21 2.32
CA ARG A 231 17.61 -2.13 1.59
C ARG A 231 18.37 -1.18 2.52
N LEU A 232 17.75 -0.74 3.63
CA LEU A 232 18.43 0.13 4.60
C LEU A 232 19.64 -0.55 5.25
N ASN A 233 19.51 -1.84 5.58
CA ASN A 233 20.60 -2.63 6.15
C ASN A 233 21.74 -2.83 5.16
N ASP A 234 21.43 -3.11 3.90
CA ASP A 234 22.43 -3.30 2.84
C ASP A 234 23.18 -2.00 2.54
N ILE A 235 22.48 -0.87 2.52
CA ILE A 235 23.12 0.46 2.44
C ILE A 235 24.07 0.65 3.63
N GLY A 236 23.61 0.41 4.86
CA GLY A 236 24.44 0.53 6.06
C GLY A 236 25.68 -0.38 6.04
N LYS A 237 25.54 -1.62 5.58
CA LYS A 237 26.66 -2.55 5.40
C LYS A 237 27.65 -2.05 4.35
N ASN A 238 27.16 -1.61 3.19
CA ASN A 238 28.00 -1.09 2.11
C ASN A 238 28.79 0.16 2.55
N ILE A 239 28.16 1.07 3.30
CA ILE A 239 28.82 2.24 3.87
C ILE A 239 29.99 1.82 4.79
N LYS A 240 29.75 0.86 5.68
CA LYS A 240 30.78 0.40 6.63
C LYS A 240 31.91 -0.35 5.94
N ALA A 241 31.59 -1.22 4.99
CA ALA A 241 32.58 -2.00 4.24
C ALA A 241 33.52 -1.10 3.41
N ASN A 242 33.03 0.04 2.93
CA ASN A 242 33.78 0.95 2.06
C ASN A 242 34.24 2.23 2.78
N ALA A 243 34.29 2.24 4.12
CA ALA A 243 34.65 3.39 4.96
C ALA A 243 35.89 4.16 4.48
N LYS A 244 36.97 3.44 4.15
CA LYS A 244 38.24 4.03 3.68
C LYS A 244 38.11 4.71 2.31
N TYR A 245 37.28 4.16 1.43
CA TYR A 245 37.00 4.73 0.12
C TYR A 245 36.22 6.05 0.27
N PHE A 246 35.25 6.10 1.19
CA PHE A 246 34.48 7.32 1.43
C PHE A 246 35.34 8.48 1.93
N VAL A 247 36.24 8.24 2.88
CA VAL A 247 37.14 9.30 3.38
C VAL A 247 38.06 9.85 2.29
N SER A 248 38.45 9.01 1.33
CA SER A 248 39.42 9.37 0.28
C SER A 248 38.79 10.02 -0.96
N HIS A 249 37.56 9.67 -1.32
CA HIS A 249 36.93 10.09 -2.59
C HIS A 249 35.74 11.04 -2.43
N VAL A 250 35.24 11.22 -1.21
CA VAL A 250 34.12 12.14 -0.97
C VAL A 250 34.69 13.52 -0.71
N GLU A 251 34.58 14.42 -1.68
CA GLU A 251 34.85 15.84 -1.44
C GLU A 251 33.64 16.50 -0.73
N PRO A 252 33.87 17.17 0.41
CA PRO A 252 32.81 17.92 1.08
C PRO A 252 32.45 19.17 0.26
N LYS A 253 31.14 19.50 0.15
CA LYS A 253 30.61 20.58 -0.70
C LYS A 253 31.13 21.96 -0.27
N GLY A 254 32.25 22.38 -0.83
CA GLY A 254 32.79 23.75 -0.72
C GLY A 254 33.39 24.12 0.64
N ARG A 255 33.55 23.16 1.56
CA ARG A 255 34.20 23.35 2.88
C ARG A 255 34.90 22.08 3.30
N PRO A 256 36.03 22.10 4.03
CA PRO A 256 36.71 20.89 4.48
C PRO A 256 35.83 20.05 5.43
N PHE A 257 36.16 18.76 5.52
CA PHE A 257 35.57 17.86 6.52
C PHE A 257 35.68 18.46 7.92
N ARG A 258 34.58 18.45 8.67
CA ARG A 258 34.58 18.84 10.08
C ARG A 258 35.28 17.79 10.93
N ASN A 259 35.08 16.51 10.62
CA ASN A 259 35.80 15.39 11.22
C ASN A 259 35.97 14.25 10.20
N ARG A 260 37.19 14.03 9.72
CA ARG A 260 37.52 13.00 8.71
C ARG A 260 37.45 11.56 9.22
N TYR A 261 37.31 11.37 10.53
CA TYR A 261 37.28 10.05 11.17
C TYR A 261 35.92 9.69 11.76
N LYS A 262 34.91 10.56 11.61
CA LYS A 262 33.58 10.33 12.17
C LYS A 262 32.48 10.67 11.17
N PHE A 263 31.58 9.72 10.96
CA PHE A 263 30.45 9.83 10.05
C PHE A 263 29.17 9.33 10.71
N VAL A 264 28.07 10.08 10.53
CA VAL A 264 26.75 9.69 11.03
C VAL A 264 25.73 9.82 9.91
N PHE A 265 25.28 8.68 9.40
CA PHE A 265 24.37 8.59 8.27
C PHE A 265 22.92 8.56 8.70
N VAL A 266 22.11 9.44 8.12
CA VAL A 266 20.66 9.57 8.36
C VAL A 266 19.90 9.64 7.05
N CYS A 267 18.60 9.36 7.11
CA CYS A 267 17.65 9.66 6.05
C CYS A 267 17.15 11.11 6.18
N ARG A 268 16.97 11.80 5.05
CA ARG A 268 16.32 13.10 4.96
C ARG A 268 15.33 13.12 3.80
N ARG A 269 14.18 13.76 4.00
CA ARG A 269 13.12 13.94 3.00
C ARG A 269 13.37 15.21 2.18
N TYR A 270 13.29 15.13 0.86
CA TYR A 270 13.38 16.25 -0.09
C TYR A 270 12.39 16.03 -1.24
N GLY A 271 11.18 16.59 -1.12
CA GLY A 271 10.06 16.21 -2.00
C GLY A 271 9.84 14.69 -1.97
N ASP A 272 9.73 14.06 -3.13
CA ASP A 272 9.58 12.61 -3.26
C ASP A 272 10.86 11.80 -2.97
N GLU A 273 11.96 12.43 -2.57
CA GLU A 273 13.23 11.72 -2.37
C GLU A 273 13.56 11.55 -0.90
N ILE A 274 13.87 10.30 -0.52
CA ILE A 274 14.65 9.98 0.67
C ILE A 274 16.13 9.98 0.28
N ARG A 275 16.86 10.87 0.93
CA ARG A 275 18.27 11.16 0.71
C ARG A 275 19.10 10.66 1.88
N PHE A 276 20.24 10.03 1.61
CA PHE A 276 21.18 9.61 2.65
C PHE A 276 22.21 10.72 2.92
N TYR A 277 22.36 11.09 4.18
CA TYR A 277 23.09 12.29 4.58
C TYR A 277 24.06 12.01 5.72
N ASP A 278 25.31 12.45 5.60
CA ASP A 278 26.24 12.53 6.72
C ASP A 278 26.08 13.86 7.46
N VAL A 279 25.54 13.79 8.68
CA VAL A 279 25.28 15.00 9.49
C VAL A 279 26.55 15.59 10.09
N VAL A 280 27.62 14.81 10.26
CA VAL A 280 28.87 15.30 10.86
C VAL A 280 29.58 16.24 9.91
N ASN A 281 29.71 15.82 8.64
CA ASN A 281 30.45 16.58 7.64
C ASN A 281 29.56 17.35 6.67
N ASN A 282 28.25 17.38 6.92
CA ASN A 282 27.27 18.13 6.14
C ASN A 282 27.31 17.76 4.65
N ASN A 283 27.34 16.45 4.36
CA ASN A 283 27.48 15.95 2.99
C ASN A 283 26.34 15.00 2.60
N PHE A 284 25.92 15.09 1.35
CA PHE A 284 24.84 14.30 0.76
C PHE A 284 25.39 13.24 -0.19
N TRP A 285 24.77 12.08 -0.19
CA TRP A 285 25.15 10.96 -1.05
C TRP A 285 24.25 10.87 -2.26
N THR A 286 24.84 10.69 -3.45
CA THR A 286 24.12 10.65 -4.73
C THR A 286 22.98 9.65 -4.79
N GLN A 287 23.04 8.58 -3.99
CA GLN A 287 21.98 7.60 -3.93
C GLN A 287 20.73 8.18 -3.23
N THR A 288 19.62 8.15 -3.95
CA THR A 288 18.31 8.54 -3.43
C THR A 288 17.33 7.39 -3.58
N TRP A 289 16.30 7.40 -2.74
CA TRP A 289 15.15 6.54 -2.90
C TRP A 289 13.93 7.41 -3.15
N ARG A 290 13.33 7.26 -4.33
CA ARG A 290 12.07 7.92 -4.66
C ARG A 290 10.89 7.21 -4.00
N VAL A 291 10.18 7.93 -3.14
CA VAL A 291 8.99 7.53 -2.41
C VAL A 291 8.11 8.78 -2.28
N LYS A 292 6.93 8.79 -2.93
CA LYS A 292 5.96 9.89 -2.76
C LYS A 292 5.60 10.07 -1.28
N THR A 293 5.25 11.29 -0.89
CA THR A 293 4.73 11.52 0.46
C THR A 293 3.36 10.88 0.63
N LEU A 294 2.98 10.53 1.87
CA LEU A 294 1.60 10.07 2.11
C LEU A 294 0.57 11.13 1.72
N ARG A 295 0.89 12.42 1.90
CA ARG A 295 0.03 13.52 1.48
C ARG A 295 -0.25 13.49 -0.03
N GLU A 296 0.77 13.33 -0.85
CA GLU A 296 0.60 13.24 -2.31
C GLU A 296 -0.14 11.98 -2.74
N LEU A 297 0.15 10.83 -2.10
CA LEU A 297 -0.56 9.58 -2.34
C LEU A 297 -2.03 9.71 -1.99
N TYR A 298 -2.34 10.31 -0.85
CA TYR A 298 -3.70 10.56 -0.39
C TYR A 298 -4.40 11.63 -1.24
N GLY A 299 -3.63 12.57 -1.78
CA GLY A 299 -4.09 13.56 -2.74
C GLY A 299 -4.53 14.90 -2.18
N ILE A 300 -3.95 15.30 -1.04
CA ILE A 300 -4.18 16.58 -0.33
C ILE A 300 -3.05 17.57 -0.61
#